data_AF-A0A383B3E0-F1
#
_entry.id   AF-A0A383B3E0-F1
#
_cell.length_a   1.000
_cell.length_b   1.000
_cell.length_c   1.000
_cell.angle_alpha   90.00
_cell.angle_beta   90.00
_cell.angle_gamma   90.00
#
_symmetry.space_group_name_H-M   'P 1'
#
loop_
_entity.id
_entity.type
_entity.pdbx_description
1 polymer ?
#
loop_
_entity_poly.entity_id
_entity_poly.type
_entity_poly.pdbx_seq_one_letter_code
_entity_poly.pdbx_strand_id
1 'polypeptide(L)'
;MTGDASNRCYVRLVRGGETALLAQSPADGLAAEFIAIAEILTSIGLSAPRIIAAEPAQGLILQEDFGDETFTALLGSGVEVAPL
;
A
#
# COMPACT_ATOMS: atom_id res chain seq x y z
N MET A 1 9.79 4.15 -9.13
CA MET A 1 9.00 4.29 -7.90
C MET A 1 9.26 5.67 -7.33
N THR A 2 8.25 6.53 -7.39
CA THR A 2 8.28 7.80 -6.65
C THR A 2 8.17 7.44 -5.17
N GLY A 3 9.18 7.78 -4.37
CA GLY A 3 9.14 7.52 -2.93
C GLY A 3 7.98 8.26 -2.31
N ASP A 4 7.20 7.59 -1.47
CA ASP A 4 6.42 8.32 -0.47
C ASP A 4 7.46 9.07 0.40
N ALA A 5 7.10 10.20 1.00
CA ALA A 5 8.08 11.04 1.72
C ALA A 5 8.55 10.42 3.06
N SER A 6 8.54 9.09 3.19
CA SER A 6 8.81 8.34 4.39
C SER A 6 10.18 7.65 4.35
N ASN A 7 10.62 7.13 5.50
CA ASN A 7 11.80 6.27 5.61
C ASN A 7 11.50 4.80 5.23
N ARG A 8 10.33 4.52 4.65
CA ARG A 8 9.88 3.17 4.28
C ARG A 8 10.35 2.84 2.87
N CYS A 9 10.79 1.62 2.66
CA CYS A 9 11.04 1.09 1.33
C CYS A 9 9.94 0.11 0.93
N TYR A 10 9.66 0.06 -0.38
CA TYR A 10 8.66 -0.83 -0.95
C TYR A 10 9.31 -1.76 -1.96
N VAL A 11 9.01 -3.05 -1.86
CA VAL A 11 9.48 -4.07 -2.80
C VAL A 11 8.26 -4.83 -3.32
N ARG A 12 8.08 -4.83 -4.65
CA ARG A 12 7.07 -5.67 -5.30
C ARG A 12 7.57 -7.11 -5.34
N LEU A 13 6.83 -8.01 -4.72
CA LEU A 13 7.03 -9.46 -4.77
C LEU A 13 6.12 -10.04 -5.86
N VAL A 14 6.61 -11.06 -6.56
CA VAL A 14 5.87 -11.76 -7.62
C VAL A 14 5.93 -13.26 -7.35
N ARG A 15 4.78 -13.92 -7.39
CA ARG A 15 4.67 -15.38 -7.23
C ARG A 15 3.57 -15.93 -8.14
N GLY A 16 3.95 -16.71 -9.15
CA GLY A 16 2.98 -17.41 -10.00
C GLY A 16 1.97 -16.49 -10.72
N GLY A 17 2.36 -15.24 -11.02
CA GLY A 17 1.48 -14.24 -11.62
C GLY A 17 0.73 -13.36 -10.60
N GLU A 18 0.76 -13.70 -9.31
CA GLU A 18 0.27 -12.84 -8.24
C GLU A 18 1.35 -11.83 -7.83
N THR A 19 0.94 -10.64 -7.42
CA THR A 19 1.84 -9.62 -6.86
C THR A 19 1.41 -9.15 -5.47
N ALA A 20 2.39 -8.70 -4.69
CA ALA A 20 2.20 -8.10 -3.38
C ALA A 20 3.29 -7.05 -3.13
N LEU A 21 3.02 -6.05 -2.29
CA LEU A 21 4.02 -5.07 -1.87
C LEU A 21 4.49 -5.42 -0.46
N LEU A 22 5.79 -5.63 -0.31
CA LEU A 22 6.47 -5.60 0.98
C LEU A 22 6.83 -4.16 1.30
N ALA A 23 6.19 -3.58 2.31
CA ALA A 23 6.62 -2.33 2.92
C ALA A 23 7.53 -2.65 4.11
N GLN A 24 8.71 -2.02 4.15
CA GLN A 24 9.67 -2.13 5.22
C GLN A 24 9.99 -0.74 5.78
N SER A 25 9.60 -0.50 7.02
CA SER A 25 9.92 0.68 7.81
C SER A 25 10.96 0.33 8.88
N PRO A 26 11.60 1.32 9.53
CA PRO A 26 12.25 1.09 10.81
C PRO A 26 11.28 0.53 11.85
N ALA A 27 11.83 -0.09 12.89
CA ALA A 27 11.08 -0.59 14.04
C ALA A 27 10.74 0.54 15.02
N ASP A 28 10.00 1.54 14.55
CA ASP A 28 9.65 2.78 15.27
C ASP A 28 8.15 2.91 15.57
N GLY A 29 7.37 1.86 15.33
CA GLY A 29 5.91 1.82 15.57
C GLY A 29 5.06 2.20 14.36
N LEU A 30 5.65 2.79 13.32
CA LEU A 30 4.98 3.20 12.09
C LEU A 30 4.22 2.06 11.38
N ALA A 31 4.74 0.83 11.45
CA ALA A 31 4.08 -0.34 10.88
C ALA A 31 2.78 -0.69 11.62
N ALA A 32 2.77 -0.60 12.95
CA ALA A 32 1.58 -0.88 13.75
C ALA A 32 0.49 0.18 13.52
N GLU A 33 0.88 1.45 13.45
CA GLU A 33 -0.03 2.56 13.16
C GLU A 33 -0.67 2.43 11.77
N PHE A 34 0.12 2.01 10.76
CA PHE A 34 -0.38 1.76 9.42
C PHE A 34 -1.48 0.69 9.40
N ILE A 35 -1.25 -0.43 10.10
CA ILE A 35 -2.23 -1.53 10.19
C ILE A 35 -3.51 -1.04 10.86
N ALA A 36 -3.40 -0.33 11.99
CA ALA A 36 -4.55 0.21 12.70
C ALA A 36 -5.40 1.15 11.81
N ILE A 37 -4.76 2.04 11.05
CA ILE A 37 -5.47 2.93 10.12
C ILE A 37 -6.14 2.13 8.99
N ALA A 38 -5.45 1.14 8.41
CA ALA A 38 -6.02 0.30 7.37
C ALA A 38 -7.27 -0.46 7.86
N GLU A 39 -7.25 -0.98 9.09
CA GLU A 39 -8.39 -1.63 9.73
C GLU A 39 -9.55 -0.65 9.96
N ILE A 40 -9.28 0.57 10.44
CA ILE A 40 -10.31 1.60 10.63
C ILE A 40 -10.98 1.93 9.29
N LEU A 41 -10.20 2.23 8.25
CA LEU A 41 -10.72 2.61 6.93
C LEU A 41 -11.59 1.50 6.33
N THR A 42 -11.10 0.25 6.37
CA THR A 42 -11.86 -0.89 5.87
C THR A 42 -13.13 -1.15 6.68
N SER A 43 -13.11 -0.94 8.00
CA SER A 43 -14.31 -1.10 8.86
C SER A 43 -15.45 -0.14 8.53
N ILE A 44 -15.13 1.03 7.95
CA ILE A 44 -16.13 2.05 7.54
C ILE A 44 -16.44 2.00 6.04
N GLY A 45 -16.03 0.94 5.35
CA GLY A 45 -16.32 0.73 3.92
C GLY A 45 -15.43 1.54 2.97
N LEU A 46 -14.35 2.16 3.46
CA LEU A 46 -13.35 2.80 2.62
C LEU A 46 -12.31 1.79 2.14
N SER A 47 -11.71 2.08 0.99
CA SER A 47 -10.66 1.24 0.42
C SER A 47 -9.30 1.56 1.05
N ALA A 48 -8.64 0.53 1.60
CA ALA A 48 -7.24 0.55 2.01
C ALA A 48 -6.58 -0.76 1.53
N PRO A 49 -5.23 -0.82 1.40
CA PRO A 49 -4.55 -2.05 1.03
C PRO A 49 -4.90 -3.18 1.99
N ARG A 50 -5.28 -4.35 1.45
CA ARG A 50 -5.44 -5.55 2.27
C ARG A 50 -4.08 -5.96 2.86
N ILE A 51 -4.02 -6.12 4.17
CA ILE A 51 -2.84 -6.68 4.86
C ILE A 51 -2.85 -8.21 4.67
N ILE A 52 -1.79 -8.75 4.07
CA ILE A 52 -1.63 -10.19 3.80
C ILE A 52 -0.87 -10.85 4.96
N ALA A 53 0.19 -10.20 5.45
CA ALA A 53 0.95 -10.60 6.63
C ALA A 53 1.68 -9.38 7.20
N ALA A 54 2.03 -9.38 8.49
CA ALA A 54 2.81 -8.31 9.09
C ALA A 54 3.67 -8.82 10.25
N GLU A 55 4.82 -8.17 10.43
CA GLU A 55 5.66 -8.28 11.63
C GLU A 55 6.02 -6.85 12.08
N PRO A 56 5.11 -6.17 12.81
CA PRO A 56 5.26 -4.76 13.14
C PRO A 56 6.47 -4.46 14.02
N ALA A 57 6.91 -5.42 14.84
CA ALA A 57 8.10 -5.26 15.68
C ALA A 57 9.39 -5.16 14.85
N GLN A 58 9.38 -5.63 13.60
CA GLN A 58 10.48 -5.49 12.65
C GLN A 58 10.20 -4.44 11.55
N GLY A 59 9.07 -3.74 11.63
CA GLY A 59 8.66 -2.76 10.63
C GLY A 59 8.26 -3.37 9.29
N LEU A 60 7.82 -4.63 9.25
CA LEU A 60 7.49 -5.34 8.01
C LEU A 60 5.98 -5.48 7.82
N ILE A 61 5.50 -5.15 6.61
CA ILE A 61 4.11 -5.34 6.19
C ILE A 61 4.11 -5.90 4.77
N LEU A 62 3.49 -7.06 4.58
CA LEU A 62 3.12 -7.58 3.27
C LEU A 62 1.66 -7.22 2.98
N GLN A 63 1.43 -6.46 1.92
CA GLN A 63 0.12 -5.94 1.56
C GLN A 63 -0.19 -6.14 0.07
N GLU A 64 -1.46 -5.95 -0.26
CA GLU A 64 -1.95 -5.88 -1.63
C GLU A 64 -1.15 -4.88 -2.49
N ASP A 65 -0.99 -5.24 -3.75
CA ASP A 65 -0.36 -4.41 -4.77
C ASP A 65 -1.44 -3.90 -5.72
N PHE A 66 -1.69 -2.59 -5.72
CA PHE A 66 -2.65 -1.95 -6.61
C PHE A 66 -2.15 -1.80 -8.06
N GLY A 67 -0.92 -2.25 -8.35
CA GLY A 67 -0.32 -2.07 -9.66
C GLY A 67 0.24 -0.65 -9.86
N ASP A 68 0.37 -0.26 -11.13
CA ASP A 68 1.07 0.98 -11.52
C ASP A 68 0.12 2.07 -12.02
N GLU A 69 -1.18 1.79 -12.05
CA GLU A 69 -2.23 2.71 -12.53
C GLU A 69 -2.60 3.74 -11.47
N THR A 70 -1.72 4.73 -11.30
CA THR A 70 -2.03 5.88 -10.42
C THR A 70 -3.05 6.80 -11.09
N PHE A 71 -3.86 7.51 -10.28
CA PHE A 71 -4.74 8.56 -10.79
C PHE A 71 -3.99 9.57 -11.68
N THR A 72 -2.80 10.02 -11.27
CA THR A 72 -1.99 10.96 -12.07
C THR A 72 -1.62 10.39 -13.44
N ALA A 73 -1.23 9.11 -13.51
CA ALA A 73 -0.91 8.46 -14.78
C ALA A 73 -2.14 8.33 -15.68
N LEU A 74 -3.28 7.90 -15.13
CA LEU A 74 -4.52 7.73 -15.87
C LEU A 74 -5.05 9.06 -16.41
N LEU A 75 -5.10 10.09 -15.57
CA LEU A 75 -5.50 11.44 -15.97
C LEU A 75 -4.58 12.02 -17.05
N GLY A 76 -3.27 11.83 -16.91
CA GLY A 76 -2.29 12.25 -17.91
C GLY A 76 -2.44 11.53 -19.26
N SER A 77 -3.00 10.31 -19.26
CA SER A 77 -3.27 9.53 -20.47
C SER A 77 -4.62 9.84 -21.15
N GLY A 78 -5.41 10.77 -20.59
CA GLY A 78 -6.70 11.18 -21.17
C GLY A 78 -7.90 10.33 -20.75
N VAL A 79 -7.80 9.56 -19.65
CA VAL A 79 -8.94 8.84 -19.08
C VAL A 79 -9.98 9.82 -18.57
N GLU A 80 -11.23 9.65 -18.99
CA GLU A 80 -12.36 10.48 -18.57
C GLU A 80 -12.71 10.21 -17.10
N VAL A 81 -12.86 11.28 -16.31
CA VAL A 81 -13.13 11.19 -14.88
C VAL A 81 -14.63 11.24 -14.64
N ALA A 82 -15.21 10.16 -14.16
CA ALA A 82 -16.56 10.19 -13.62
C ALA A 82 -16.56 10.91 -12.25
N PRO A 83 -17.59 11.71 -11.91
CA PRO A 83 -17.74 12.26 -10.57
C PRO A 83 -17.85 11.14 -9.53
N LEU A 84 -17.31 11.39 -8.32
CA LEU A 84 -17.48 10.54 -7.14
C LEU A 84 -18.88 10.65 -6.54
#